data_AF-A0A8T5IPT5-F1
#
_entry.id   AF-A0A8T5IPT5-F1
#
_cell.length_a   1.000
_cell.length_b   1.000
_cell.length_c   1.000
_cell.angle_alpha   90.00
_cell.angle_beta   90.00
_cell.angle_gamma   90.00
#
_symmetry.space_group_name_H-M   'P 1'
#
loop_
_entity.id
_entity.type
_entity.pdbx_description
1 polymer ?
#
loop_
_entity_poly.entity_id
_entity_poly.type
_entity_poly.pdbx_seq_one_letter_code
_entity_poly.pdbx_strand_id
1 'polypeptide(L)'
;MEIIKWKDIIEDDNLSGELYKRVRSPKFVDKIIREYGAFPEGEYSSDLRLWLASKFYAQINPAYQVLNGNVSQKRILDLGCGSSSGTYESEKFDPKMYEPWFCRVFKELGANPVGIDIGNLNEEKFEHYTANLLLPDSLDFLENNSIDVVTADLLYNSPTLEQMRGFGDLRELLLPQLERIVKPDGFFVEGSW
;
A
#
# COMPACT_ATOMS: atom_id res chain seq x y z
N MET A 1 5.22 -9.66 15.48
CA MET A 1 4.92 -8.39 14.81
C MET A 1 5.24 -7.23 15.73
N GLU A 2 5.95 -6.24 15.22
CA GLU A 2 6.13 -4.93 15.83
C GLU A 2 5.17 -3.92 15.18
N ILE A 3 4.53 -3.05 15.97
CA ILE A 3 3.72 -1.94 15.45
C ILE A 3 4.54 -0.66 15.60
N ILE A 4 4.80 0.01 14.49
CA ILE A 4 5.60 1.23 14.46
C ILE A 4 4.84 2.33 13.73
N LYS A 5 4.78 3.52 14.33
CA LYS A 5 4.21 4.69 13.63
C LYS A 5 5.27 5.24 12.69
N TRP A 6 4.87 5.63 11.49
CA TRP A 6 5.83 6.11 10.48
C TRP A 6 6.71 7.26 10.98
N LYS A 7 6.17 8.16 11.81
CA LYS A 7 6.89 9.29 12.41
C LYS A 7 7.95 8.90 13.44
N ASP A 8 7.87 7.67 13.97
CA ASP A 8 8.79 7.15 14.99
C ASP A 8 9.91 6.31 14.35
N ILE A 9 9.88 6.11 13.03
CA ILE A 9 10.95 5.46 12.27
C ILE A 9 12.15 6.40 12.21
N ILE A 10 13.29 5.91 12.69
CA ILE A 10 14.57 6.60 12.51
C ILE A 10 14.99 6.43 11.06
N GLU A 11 14.92 7.51 10.28
CA GLU A 11 15.27 7.48 8.87
C GLU A 11 16.80 7.39 8.67
N ASP A 12 17.23 6.45 7.83
CA ASP A 12 18.55 6.53 7.19
C ASP A 12 18.44 7.43 5.94
N ASP A 13 19.06 8.61 6.02
CA ASP A 13 19.07 9.62 4.96
C ASP A 13 19.66 9.10 3.64
N ASN A 14 20.62 8.17 3.70
CA ASN A 14 21.20 7.58 2.50
C ASN A 14 20.19 6.65 1.82
N LEU A 15 19.55 5.77 2.59
CA LEU A 15 18.50 4.89 2.08
C LEU A 15 17.33 5.69 1.49
N SER A 16 16.89 6.72 2.21
CA SER A 16 15.81 7.61 1.79
C SER A 16 16.19 8.34 0.49
N GLY A 17 17.40 8.92 0.42
CA GLY A 17 17.90 9.63 -0.74
C GLY A 17 18.07 8.75 -1.97
N GLU A 18 18.57 7.52 -1.81
CA GLU A 18 18.70 6.55 -2.91
C GLU A 18 17.34 6.08 -3.43
N LEU A 19 16.44 5.73 -2.53
CA LEU A 19 15.08 5.33 -2.88
C LEU A 19 14.35 6.46 -3.61
N TYR A 20 14.42 7.68 -3.09
CA TYR A 20 13.79 8.86 -3.68
C TYR A 20 14.26 9.10 -5.12
N LYS A 21 15.58 9.05 -5.36
CA LYS A 21 16.15 9.18 -6.71
C LYS A 21 15.67 8.07 -7.64
N ARG A 22 15.57 6.84 -7.14
CA ARG A 22 15.13 5.67 -7.92
C ARG A 22 13.67 5.81 -8.33
N VAL A 23 12.76 5.99 -7.37
CA VAL A 23 11.31 5.98 -7.62
C VAL A 23 10.81 7.22 -8.37
N ARG A 24 11.56 8.33 -8.32
CA ARG A 24 11.27 9.54 -9.11
C ARG A 24 11.99 9.60 -10.45
N SER A 25 12.85 8.64 -10.77
CA SER A 25 13.52 8.64 -12.07
C SER A 25 12.49 8.47 -13.20
N PRO A 26 12.62 9.18 -14.35
CA PRO A 26 11.71 9.02 -15.49
C PRO A 26 11.59 7.55 -15.90
N LYS A 27 12.71 6.83 -15.97
CA LYS A 27 12.74 5.40 -16.29
C LYS A 27 11.84 4.55 -15.38
N PHE A 28 11.78 4.85 -14.09
CA PHE A 28 10.94 4.11 -13.14
C PHE A 28 9.46 4.49 -13.29
N VAL A 29 9.17 5.78 -13.37
CA VAL A 29 7.80 6.31 -13.55
C VAL A 29 7.20 5.80 -14.87
N ASP A 30 7.93 5.93 -15.98
CA ASP A 30 7.49 5.49 -17.31
C ASP A 30 7.30 3.97 -17.35
N LYS A 31 8.11 3.21 -16.60
CA LYS A 31 7.91 1.76 -16.44
C LYS A 31 6.60 1.47 -15.71
N ILE A 32 6.33 2.13 -14.58
CA ILE A 32 5.09 1.91 -13.84
C ILE A 32 3.87 2.26 -14.70
N ILE A 33 3.87 3.41 -15.39
CA ILE A 33 2.75 3.82 -16.24
C ILE A 33 2.53 2.80 -17.36
N ARG A 34 3.58 2.38 -18.05
CA ARG A 34 3.47 1.40 -19.14
C ARG A 34 2.99 0.04 -18.66
N GLU A 35 3.43 -0.40 -17.48
CA GLU A 35 3.11 -1.74 -16.98
C GLU A 35 1.73 -1.82 -16.31
N TYR A 36 1.26 -0.74 -15.68
CA TYR A 36 0.08 -0.78 -14.80
C TYR A 36 -0.97 0.30 -15.09
N GLY A 37 -0.68 1.26 -15.97
CA GLY A 37 -1.60 2.35 -16.23
C GLY A 37 -2.91 1.86 -16.86
N ALA A 38 -4.01 1.98 -16.11
CA ALA A 38 -5.39 1.80 -16.57
C ALA A 38 -5.92 2.92 -17.49
N PHE A 39 -5.15 4.00 -17.66
CA PHE A 39 -5.47 5.19 -18.48
C PHE A 39 -4.37 5.43 -19.53
N PRO A 40 -4.63 6.22 -20.58
CA PRO A 40 -3.58 6.57 -21.55
C PRO A 40 -2.35 7.21 -20.89
N GLU A 41 -1.15 6.88 -21.38
CA GLU A 41 0.13 7.31 -20.78
C GLU A 41 0.22 8.83 -20.55
N GLY A 42 -0.29 9.62 -21.51
CA GLY A 42 -0.31 11.08 -21.42
C GLY A 42 -1.14 11.64 -20.26
N GLU A 43 -2.01 10.83 -19.67
CA GLU A 43 -2.90 11.21 -18.58
C GLU A 43 -2.33 10.94 -17.18
N TYR A 44 -1.24 10.18 -17.05
CA TYR A 44 -0.68 9.81 -15.73
C TYR A 44 0.48 10.67 -15.26
N SER A 45 1.22 11.26 -16.20
CA SER A 45 2.58 11.69 -15.91
C SER A 45 2.67 12.75 -14.81
N SER A 46 1.66 13.63 -14.67
CA SER A 46 1.54 14.59 -13.56
C SER A 46 1.04 13.94 -12.28
N ASP A 47 -0.01 13.14 -12.38
CA ASP A 47 -0.78 12.66 -11.23
C ASP A 47 0.01 11.62 -10.45
N LEU A 48 0.68 10.69 -11.15
CA LEU A 48 1.57 9.73 -10.50
C LEU A 48 2.77 10.43 -9.84
N ARG A 49 3.30 11.50 -10.43
CA ARG A 49 4.42 12.25 -9.84
C ARG A 49 3.98 12.99 -8.58
N LEU A 50 2.77 13.55 -8.56
CA LEU A 50 2.17 14.19 -7.39
C LEU A 50 1.88 13.15 -6.30
N TRP A 51 1.27 12.03 -6.67
CA TRP A 51 1.01 10.92 -5.77
C TRP A 51 2.32 10.43 -5.14
N LEU A 52 3.33 10.10 -5.95
CA LEU A 52 4.65 9.68 -5.45
C LEU A 52 5.25 10.74 -4.53
N ALA A 53 5.19 12.03 -4.88
CA ALA A 53 5.72 13.08 -4.01
C ALA A 53 5.00 13.15 -2.65
N SER A 54 3.67 12.96 -2.64
CA SER A 54 2.86 13.01 -1.43
C SER A 54 2.99 11.76 -0.55
N LYS A 55 3.02 10.57 -1.15
CA LYS A 55 3.02 9.28 -0.44
C LYS A 55 4.42 8.70 -0.22
N PHE A 56 5.45 9.32 -0.78
CA PHE A 56 6.83 8.89 -0.55
C PHE A 56 7.17 8.85 0.94
N TYR A 57 7.03 9.97 1.65
CA TYR A 57 7.40 10.05 3.06
C TYR A 57 6.38 9.40 4.00
N ALA A 58 5.11 9.33 3.59
CA ALA A 58 4.04 8.80 4.42
C ALA A 58 3.91 7.27 4.34
N GLN A 59 4.30 6.66 3.22
CA GLN A 59 4.01 5.25 2.96
C GLN A 59 5.23 4.48 2.42
N ILE A 60 5.85 4.95 1.33
CA ILE A 60 6.91 4.21 0.62
C ILE A 60 8.20 4.16 1.44
N ASN A 61 8.71 5.31 1.89
CA ASN A 61 9.94 5.42 2.66
C ASN A 61 9.82 4.67 4.00
N PRO A 62 8.76 4.85 4.81
CA PRO A 62 8.55 4.08 6.03
C PRO A 62 8.69 2.56 5.84
N ALA A 63 7.97 1.98 4.87
CA ALA A 63 8.03 0.55 4.59
C ALA A 63 9.43 0.10 4.11
N TYR A 64 10.14 0.95 3.35
CA TYR A 64 11.50 0.69 2.91
C TYR A 64 12.52 0.73 4.07
N GLN A 65 12.35 1.68 5.00
CA GLN A 65 13.23 1.90 6.14
C GLN A 65 13.13 0.76 7.16
N VAL A 66 11.93 0.29 7.49
CA VAL A 66 11.76 -0.87 8.40
C VAL A 66 12.34 -2.17 7.81
N LEU A 67 12.45 -2.24 6.48
CA LEU A 67 13.12 -3.33 5.77
C LEU A 67 14.62 -3.09 5.56
N ASN A 68 15.18 -2.00 6.11
CA ASN A 68 16.57 -1.57 5.94
C ASN A 68 17.00 -1.56 4.45
N GLY A 69 16.09 -1.11 3.59
CA GLY A 69 16.24 -1.06 2.14
C GLY A 69 16.24 -2.41 1.40
N ASN A 70 16.20 -3.54 2.12
CA ASN A 70 16.16 -4.86 1.49
C ASN A 70 14.71 -5.33 1.30
N VAL A 71 14.13 -4.92 0.17
CA VAL A 71 12.77 -5.29 -0.22
C VAL A 71 12.68 -6.51 -1.14
N SER A 72 13.82 -7.01 -1.62
CA SER A 72 13.84 -8.12 -2.58
C SER A 72 13.16 -9.35 -1.98
N GLN A 73 12.16 -9.88 -2.69
CA GLN A 73 11.36 -11.03 -2.27
C GLN A 73 10.57 -10.87 -0.95
N LYS A 74 10.56 -9.68 -0.35
CA LYS A 74 9.76 -9.39 0.85
C LYS A 74 8.29 -9.39 0.51
N ARG A 75 7.47 -10.00 1.37
CA ARG A 75 6.01 -9.99 1.23
C ARG A 75 5.44 -8.78 1.96
N ILE A 76 4.84 -7.85 1.23
CA ILE A 76 4.39 -6.57 1.75
C ILE A 76 2.88 -6.45 1.52
N LEU A 77 2.11 -6.37 2.60
CA LEU A 77 0.65 -6.25 2.56
C LEU A 77 0.23 -4.77 2.59
N ASP A 78 -0.67 -4.38 1.69
CA ASP A 78 -1.30 -3.07 1.65
C ASP A 78 -2.82 -3.24 1.81
N LEU A 79 -3.32 -2.82 2.97
CA LEU A 79 -4.73 -2.88 3.31
C LEU A 79 -5.45 -1.63 2.81
N GLY A 80 -6.55 -1.82 2.10
CA GLY A 80 -7.21 -0.74 1.36
C GLY A 80 -6.27 -0.15 0.32
N CYS A 81 -5.62 -1.01 -0.48
CA CYS A 81 -4.55 -0.60 -1.39
C CYS A 81 -5.02 0.37 -2.49
N GLY A 82 -6.33 0.55 -2.65
CA GLY A 82 -6.91 1.35 -3.72
C GLY A 82 -7.17 0.52 -4.97
N SER A 83 -8.03 1.05 -5.83
CA SER A 83 -8.47 0.44 -7.09
C SER A 83 -8.84 1.52 -8.11
N SER A 84 -8.66 1.23 -9.39
CA SER A 84 -9.04 2.14 -10.49
C SER A 84 -10.56 2.14 -10.77
N SER A 85 -11.29 1.18 -10.21
CA SER A 85 -12.73 1.00 -10.42
C SER A 85 -13.39 0.18 -9.30
N GLY A 86 -14.71 0.25 -9.20
CA GLY A 86 -15.49 -0.59 -8.27
C GLY A 86 -15.61 -0.02 -6.84
N THR A 87 -15.15 1.22 -6.63
CA THR A 87 -15.35 1.97 -5.38
C THR A 87 -16.02 3.31 -5.65
N TYR A 88 -16.71 3.86 -4.64
CA TYR A 88 -17.26 5.20 -4.73
C TYR A 88 -16.17 6.24 -5.04
N GLU A 89 -14.99 6.07 -4.46
CA GLU A 89 -13.85 6.97 -4.68
C GLU A 89 -13.41 6.98 -6.13
N SER A 90 -13.26 5.80 -6.74
CA SER A 90 -12.89 5.67 -8.15
C SER A 90 -13.94 6.28 -9.10
N GLU A 91 -15.20 6.38 -8.68
CA GLU A 91 -16.29 6.95 -9.48
C GLU A 91 -16.50 8.46 -9.26
N LYS A 92 -16.12 9.00 -8.09
CA LYS A 92 -16.48 10.36 -7.66
C LYS A 92 -15.30 11.30 -7.52
N PHE A 93 -14.10 10.76 -7.34
CA PHE A 93 -12.86 11.51 -7.32
C PHE A 93 -12.01 11.14 -8.53
N ASP A 94 -10.82 11.72 -8.64
CA ASP A 94 -9.88 11.31 -9.68
C ASP A 94 -9.39 9.87 -9.38
N PRO A 95 -9.78 8.85 -10.17
CA PRO A 95 -9.44 7.46 -9.91
C PRO A 95 -7.93 7.22 -9.87
N LYS A 96 -7.16 8.03 -10.59
CA LYS A 96 -5.70 7.93 -10.63
C LYS A 96 -5.05 8.16 -9.27
N MET A 97 -5.71 8.88 -8.36
CA MET A 97 -5.18 9.10 -7.01
C MET A 97 -5.40 7.91 -6.08
N TYR A 98 -6.31 7.00 -6.44
CA TYR A 98 -6.72 5.86 -5.63
C TYR A 98 -6.31 4.52 -6.25
N GLU A 99 -5.43 4.52 -7.25
CA GLU A 99 -4.85 3.28 -7.77
C GLU A 99 -3.81 2.69 -6.80
N PRO A 100 -3.53 1.37 -6.88
CA PRO A 100 -2.65 0.66 -5.97
C PRO A 100 -1.16 0.92 -6.23
N TRP A 101 -0.79 2.19 -6.25
CA TRP A 101 0.56 2.65 -6.56
C TRP A 101 1.61 2.13 -5.59
N PHE A 102 1.29 2.00 -4.30
CA PHE A 102 2.22 1.45 -3.33
C PHE A 102 2.62 0.02 -3.70
N CYS A 103 1.64 -0.86 -3.96
CA CYS A 103 1.90 -2.22 -4.41
C CYS A 103 2.72 -2.24 -5.70
N ARG A 104 2.34 -1.43 -6.69
CA ARG A 104 3.06 -1.36 -7.98
C ARG A 104 4.50 -0.89 -7.80
N VAL A 105 4.76 0.11 -6.96
CA VAL A 105 6.11 0.58 -6.63
C VAL A 105 6.94 -0.55 -6.03
N PHE A 106 6.44 -1.23 -5.01
CA PHE A 106 7.19 -2.30 -4.34
C PHE A 106 7.42 -3.52 -5.23
N LYS A 107 6.47 -3.85 -6.12
CA LYS A 107 6.67 -4.86 -7.17
C LYS A 107 7.87 -4.51 -8.05
N GLU A 108 7.96 -3.25 -8.50
CA GLU A 108 9.07 -2.76 -9.33
C GLU A 108 10.39 -2.59 -8.57
N LEU A 109 10.34 -2.47 -7.24
CA LEU A 109 11.52 -2.51 -6.39
C LEU A 109 12.05 -3.94 -6.16
N GLY A 110 11.26 -4.98 -6.49
CA GLY A 110 11.63 -6.39 -6.39
C GLY A 110 10.95 -7.17 -5.26
N ALA A 111 9.96 -6.57 -4.60
CA ALA A 111 9.16 -7.21 -3.56
C ALA A 111 8.04 -8.09 -4.16
N ASN A 112 7.32 -8.76 -3.26
CA ASN A 112 6.12 -9.56 -3.53
C ASN A 112 4.92 -8.91 -2.81
N PRO A 113 4.37 -7.80 -3.34
CA PRO A 113 3.28 -7.11 -2.69
C PRO A 113 1.97 -7.92 -2.76
N VAL A 114 1.17 -7.78 -1.72
CA VAL A 114 -0.18 -8.30 -1.58
C VAL A 114 -1.13 -7.11 -1.36
N GLY A 115 -2.04 -6.85 -2.29
CA GLY A 115 -3.00 -5.76 -2.18
C GLY A 115 -4.39 -6.26 -1.82
N ILE A 116 -5.06 -5.60 -0.88
CA ILE A 116 -6.46 -5.89 -0.53
C ILE A 116 -7.27 -4.59 -0.62
N ASP A 117 -8.37 -4.63 -1.38
CA ASP A 117 -9.30 -3.51 -1.49
C ASP A 117 -10.73 -4.05 -1.67
N ILE A 118 -11.75 -3.23 -1.44
CA ILE A 118 -13.14 -3.61 -1.74
C ILE A 118 -13.46 -3.44 -3.23
N GLY A 119 -12.68 -2.63 -3.94
CA GLY A 119 -12.81 -2.41 -5.37
C GLY A 119 -12.20 -3.50 -6.23
N ASN A 120 -12.20 -3.21 -7.54
CA ASN A 120 -11.74 -4.14 -8.56
C ASN A 120 -10.22 -4.08 -8.73
N LEU A 121 -9.57 -5.23 -8.55
CA LEU A 121 -8.12 -5.41 -8.66
C LEU A 121 -7.70 -6.38 -9.78
N ASN A 122 -8.64 -6.86 -10.60
CA ASN A 122 -8.41 -7.98 -11.55
C ASN A 122 -7.31 -7.74 -12.60
N GLU A 123 -6.94 -6.48 -12.83
CA GLU A 123 -5.92 -6.10 -13.82
C GLU A 123 -4.50 -6.00 -13.21
N GLU A 124 -4.37 -6.16 -11.88
CA GLU A 124 -3.10 -6.01 -11.19
C GLU A 124 -2.17 -7.22 -11.40
N LYS A 125 -0.87 -6.94 -11.59
CA LYS A 125 0.18 -7.96 -11.82
C LYS A 125 0.85 -8.45 -10.53
N PHE A 126 0.27 -8.13 -9.38
CA PHE A 126 0.69 -8.60 -8.07
C PHE A 126 -0.43 -9.44 -7.41
N GLU A 127 -0.12 -10.11 -6.30
CA GLU A 127 -1.09 -10.91 -5.56
C GLU A 127 -2.15 -9.99 -4.97
N HIS A 128 -3.43 -10.22 -5.28
CA HIS A 128 -4.49 -9.30 -4.88
C HIS A 128 -5.76 -10.03 -4.48
N TYR A 129 -6.53 -9.39 -3.61
CA TYR A 129 -7.81 -9.91 -3.14
C TYR A 129 -8.84 -8.79 -3.04
N THR A 130 -10.03 -9.03 -3.56
CA THR A 130 -11.18 -8.16 -3.31
C THR A 130 -11.90 -8.62 -2.04
N ALA A 131 -11.82 -7.85 -0.96
CA ALA A 131 -12.41 -8.21 0.33
C ALA A 131 -12.87 -6.97 1.12
N ASN A 132 -13.93 -7.14 1.91
CA ASN A 132 -14.38 -6.12 2.86
C ASN A 132 -13.63 -6.28 4.19
N LEU A 133 -12.71 -5.36 4.47
CA LEU A 133 -11.87 -5.34 5.68
C LEU A 133 -12.63 -4.98 6.97
N LEU A 134 -13.93 -4.63 6.89
CA LEU A 134 -14.82 -4.43 8.04
C LEU A 134 -15.48 -5.74 8.51
N LEU A 135 -15.16 -6.87 7.89
CA LEU A 135 -15.67 -8.17 8.29
C LEU A 135 -14.67 -8.91 9.19
N PRO A 136 -15.16 -9.69 10.17
CA PRO A 136 -14.30 -10.69 10.82
C PRO A 136 -13.75 -11.64 9.76
N ASP A 137 -12.56 -12.18 10.02
CA ASP A 137 -11.92 -13.20 9.18
C ASP A 137 -11.61 -12.72 7.75
N SER A 138 -11.61 -11.39 7.52
CA SER A 138 -11.31 -10.78 6.22
C SER A 138 -9.92 -11.09 5.69
N LEU A 139 -9.02 -11.63 6.51
CA LEU A 139 -7.65 -12.01 6.17
C LEU A 139 -7.39 -13.53 6.31
N ASP A 140 -8.42 -14.37 6.46
CA ASP A 140 -8.27 -15.82 6.71
C ASP A 140 -7.68 -16.62 5.55
N PHE A 141 -7.76 -16.10 4.34
CA PHE A 141 -7.08 -16.68 3.18
C PHE A 141 -5.56 -16.46 3.18
N LEU A 142 -5.04 -15.54 4.02
CA LEU A 142 -3.60 -15.32 4.15
C LEU A 142 -2.99 -16.30 5.15
N GLU A 143 -1.85 -16.88 4.75
CA GLU A 143 -1.08 -17.81 5.55
C GLU A 143 -0.50 -17.14 6.81
N ASN A 144 -0.43 -17.90 7.91
CA ASN A 144 0.17 -17.44 9.16
C ASN A 144 1.67 -17.13 8.96
N ASN A 145 2.16 -16.06 9.59
CA ASN A 145 3.57 -15.63 9.54
C ASN A 145 4.15 -15.52 8.10
N SER A 146 3.35 -15.07 7.14
CA SER A 146 3.74 -14.96 5.73
C SER A 146 4.13 -13.54 5.31
N ILE A 147 3.71 -12.52 6.07
CA ILE A 147 3.90 -11.10 5.73
C ILE A 147 5.09 -10.49 6.49
N ASP A 148 5.97 -9.78 5.78
CA ASP A 148 7.11 -9.06 6.36
C ASP A 148 6.70 -7.65 6.83
N VAL A 149 5.90 -6.93 6.05
CA VAL A 149 5.45 -5.57 6.36
C VAL A 149 3.98 -5.39 5.98
N VAL A 150 3.23 -4.68 6.82
CA VAL A 150 1.85 -4.25 6.56
C VAL A 150 1.79 -2.73 6.56
N THR A 151 1.01 -2.16 5.63
CA THR A 151 0.55 -0.77 5.68
C THR A 151 -0.97 -0.72 5.44
N ALA A 152 -1.60 0.37 5.85
CA ALA A 152 -3.03 0.60 5.69
C ALA A 152 -3.34 2.09 5.40
N ASP A 153 -2.39 2.83 4.82
CA ASP A 153 -2.49 4.29 4.70
C ASP A 153 -3.75 4.73 3.93
N LEU A 154 -4.04 4.13 2.78
CA LEU A 154 -5.21 4.49 1.98
C LEU A 154 -6.53 4.02 2.62
N LEU A 155 -6.52 2.91 3.37
CA LEU A 155 -7.70 2.44 4.10
C LEU A 155 -8.21 3.53 5.04
N TYR A 156 -7.41 3.95 6.01
CA TYR A 156 -7.89 4.91 7.02
C TYR A 156 -7.98 6.35 6.50
N ASN A 157 -7.35 6.68 5.36
CA ASN A 157 -7.52 7.97 4.68
C ASN A 157 -8.66 7.95 3.64
N SER A 158 -9.42 6.85 3.52
CA SER A 158 -10.55 6.78 2.60
C SER A 158 -11.66 7.76 3.02
N PRO A 159 -12.10 8.65 2.11
CA PRO A 159 -13.18 9.59 2.40
C PRO A 159 -14.52 8.91 2.74
N THR A 160 -14.73 7.68 2.31
CA THR A 160 -15.99 6.95 2.56
C THR A 160 -15.92 6.02 3.75
N LEU A 161 -14.72 5.56 4.15
CA LEU A 161 -14.57 4.59 5.22
C LEU A 161 -15.17 5.07 6.55
N GLU A 162 -14.97 6.33 6.92
CA GLU A 162 -15.53 6.89 8.17
C GLU A 162 -17.06 6.82 8.24
N GLN A 163 -17.73 6.75 7.08
CA GLN A 163 -19.18 6.68 6.96
C GLN A 163 -19.69 5.23 7.01
N MET A 164 -18.79 4.24 6.93
CA MET A 164 -19.14 2.83 6.92
C MET A 164 -19.36 2.30 8.34
N ARG A 165 -20.40 1.47 8.49
CA ARG A 165 -20.67 0.78 9.75
C ARG A 165 -19.50 -0.15 10.10
N GLY A 166 -18.98 -0.01 11.32
CA GLY A 166 -17.87 -0.82 11.84
C GLY A 166 -16.51 -0.12 11.79
N PHE A 167 -16.42 1.07 11.19
CA PHE A 167 -15.16 1.83 11.14
C PHE A 167 -14.53 2.07 12.52
N GLY A 168 -15.35 2.43 13.52
CA GLY A 168 -14.87 2.71 14.88
C GLY A 168 -14.12 1.53 15.52
N ASP A 169 -14.42 0.30 15.10
CA ASP A 169 -13.83 -0.92 15.63
C ASP A 169 -12.80 -1.54 14.66
N LEU A 170 -12.54 -0.91 13.50
CA LEU A 170 -11.73 -1.49 12.41
C LEU A 170 -10.34 -1.88 12.88
N ARG A 171 -9.70 -1.04 13.68
CA ARG A 171 -8.36 -1.33 14.21
C ARG A 171 -8.38 -2.56 15.13
N GLU A 172 -9.36 -2.65 16.02
CA GLU A 172 -9.52 -3.77 16.94
C GLU A 172 -9.89 -5.07 16.19
N LEU A 173 -10.59 -4.94 15.08
CA LEU A 173 -10.94 -6.06 14.19
C LEU A 173 -9.73 -6.58 13.41
N LEU A 174 -8.90 -5.68 12.88
CA LEU A 174 -7.74 -6.06 12.05
C LEU A 174 -6.58 -6.57 12.89
N LEU A 175 -6.35 -6.01 14.08
CA LEU A 175 -5.12 -6.28 14.82
C LEU A 175 -4.89 -7.78 15.13
N PRO A 176 -5.86 -8.55 15.63
CA PRO A 176 -5.66 -9.98 15.88
C PRO A 176 -5.37 -10.78 14.60
N GLN A 177 -5.94 -10.37 13.46
CA GLN A 177 -5.69 -10.99 12.17
C GLN A 177 -4.27 -10.66 11.68
N LEU A 178 -3.82 -9.42 11.87
CA LEU A 178 -2.45 -8.99 11.57
C LEU A 178 -1.42 -9.72 12.42
N GLU A 179 -1.65 -9.84 13.72
CA GLU A 179 -0.79 -10.61 14.63
C GLU A 179 -0.62 -12.07 14.20
N ARG A 180 -1.64 -12.66 13.55
CA ARG A 180 -1.59 -14.03 13.01
C ARG A 180 -0.76 -14.13 11.72
N ILE A 181 -0.94 -13.20 10.79
CA ILE A 181 -0.35 -13.31 9.43
C ILE A 181 1.03 -12.67 9.31
N VAL A 182 1.36 -11.70 10.15
CA VAL A 182 2.66 -11.02 10.12
C VAL A 182 3.70 -11.86 10.83
N LYS A 183 4.89 -11.93 10.25
CA LYS A 183 6.03 -12.65 10.82
C LYS A 183 6.35 -12.16 12.25
N PRO A 184 6.97 -12.99 13.10
CA PRO A 184 7.37 -12.56 14.44
C PRO A 184 8.25 -11.29 14.43
N ASP A 185 9.15 -11.17 13.45
CA ASP A 185 10.04 -10.04 13.18
C ASP A 185 9.50 -9.05 12.12
N GLY A 186 8.24 -9.23 11.69
CA GLY A 186 7.59 -8.34 10.73
C GLY A 186 6.98 -7.11 11.38
N PHE A 187 6.62 -6.14 10.55
CA PHE A 187 6.16 -4.82 10.97
C PHE A 187 4.74 -4.52 10.52
N PHE A 188 3.97 -3.84 11.35
CA PHE A 188 2.83 -3.04 10.92
C PHE A 188 3.21 -1.56 11.02
N VAL A 189 3.33 -0.91 9.86
CA VAL A 189 3.64 0.52 9.74
C VAL A 189 2.33 1.30 9.78
N GLU A 190 2.03 1.91 10.92
CA GLU A 190 0.85 2.74 11.12
C GLU A 190 1.10 4.17 10.61
N GLY A 191 0.13 4.68 9.84
CA GLY A 191 0.04 6.08 9.41
C GLY A 191 -0.25 7.04 10.56
N SER A 192 -0.30 8.35 10.27
CA SER A 192 -0.92 9.31 11.19
C SER A 192 -2.41 9.31 10.93
N TRP A 193 -3.18 8.69 11.82
CA TRP A 193 -4.64 8.81 11.88
C TRP A 193 -5.04 10.11 12.59
#